data_AF-A0A955N9T8-F1
#
_entry.id   AF-A0A955N9T8-F1
#
_cell.length_a   1.000
_cell.length_b   1.000
_cell.length_c   1.000
_cell.angle_alpha   90.00
_cell.angle_beta   90.00
_cell.angle_gamma   90.00
#
_symmetry.space_group_name_H-M   'P 1'
#
loop_
_entity.id
_entity.type
_entity.pdbx_description
1 polymer ?
#
loop_
_entity_poly.entity_id
_entity_poly.type
_entity_poly.pdbx_seq_one_letter_code
_entity_poly.pdbx_strand_id
1 'polypeptide(L)' 'AKEHSTCPSGKQGGDLGEFGPGQMVKEFDEVVFSGELGKVHGPVKTQFGYHLLEITSRTP' A
#
# COMPACT_ATOMS: atom_id res chain seq x y z
N ALA A 1 -12.25 4.21 3.20
CA ALA A 1 -12.35 2.91 2.50
C ALA A 1 -13.33 1.93 3.18
N LYS A 2 -14.49 2.38 3.67
CA LYS A 2 -15.53 1.51 4.26
C LYS A 2 -16.56 1.00 3.25
N GLU A 3 -16.73 1.68 2.11
CA GLU A 3 -17.87 1.44 1.23
C GLU A 3 -17.58 0.57 -0.01
N HIS A 4 -16.31 0.28 -0.35
CA HIS A 4 -15.98 -0.44 -1.60
C HIS A 4 -14.88 -1.49 -1.50
N SER A 5 -14.33 -1.79 -0.32
CA SER A 5 -13.18 -2.71 -0.21
C SER A 5 -13.62 -4.13 0.17
N THR A 6 -13.52 -5.07 -0.78
CA THR A 6 -13.81 -6.52 -0.62
C THR A 6 -12.60 -7.30 -0.10
N CYS A 7 -11.63 -6.63 0.53
CA CYS A 7 -10.49 -7.28 1.19
C CYS A 7 -10.74 -7.38 2.71
N PRO A 8 -10.34 -8.49 3.37
CA PRO A 8 -10.49 -8.65 4.82
C PRO A 8 -9.75 -7.61 5.68
N SER A 9 -8.82 -6.83 5.09
CA SER A 9 -8.18 -5.66 5.70
C SER A 9 -9.07 -4.40 5.73
N GLY A 10 -10.26 -4.44 5.12
CA GLY A 10 -11.26 -3.36 5.22
C GLY A 10 -11.69 -3.04 6.66
N LYS A 11 -11.53 -4.01 7.59
CA LYS A 11 -11.78 -3.80 9.03
C LYS A 11 -10.76 -2.88 9.72
N GLN A 12 -9.57 -2.68 9.14
CA GLN A 12 -8.53 -1.75 9.63
C GLN A 12 -8.34 -0.55 8.68
N GLY A 13 -9.33 -0.27 7.81
CA GLY A 13 -9.27 0.91 6.95
C GLY A 13 -8.38 0.79 5.70
N GLY A 14 -7.88 -0.42 5.40
CA GLY A 14 -6.94 -0.65 4.29
C GLY A 14 -5.46 -0.63 4.71
N ASP A 15 -5.18 -0.67 6.01
CA ASP A 15 -3.82 -0.76 6.51
C ASP A 15 -3.20 -2.11 6.13
N LEU A 16 -2.00 -2.05 5.54
CA LEU A 16 -1.21 -3.20 5.13
C LEU A 16 -0.21 -3.63 6.22
N GLY A 17 -0.08 -2.85 7.29
CA GLY A 17 0.94 -3.02 8.31
C GLY A 17 2.34 -2.69 7.82
N GLU A 18 3.33 -3.07 8.61
CA GLU A 18 4.74 -2.96 8.22
C GLU A 18 5.15 -4.19 7.42
N PHE A 19 5.74 -3.96 6.24
CA PHE A 19 6.29 -5.02 5.40
C PHE A 19 7.68 -4.64 4.90
N GLY A 20 8.55 -5.64 4.80
CA GLY A 20 9.91 -5.49 4.27
C GLY A 20 9.98 -5.61 2.74
N PRO A 21 11.14 -5.25 2.15
CA PRO A 21 11.37 -5.44 0.72
C PRO A 21 11.25 -6.92 0.33
N GLY A 22 10.53 -7.19 -0.75
CA GLY A 22 10.24 -8.52 -1.27
C GLY A 22 9.07 -9.24 -0.61
N GLN A 23 8.42 -8.64 0.39
CA GLN A 23 7.20 -9.20 1.00
C GLN A 23 5.93 -8.86 0.22
N MET A 24 5.96 -7.77 -0.55
CA MET A 24 4.85 -7.34 -1.40
C MET A 24 5.22 -7.44 -2.89
N VAL A 25 4.25 -7.17 -3.75
CA VAL A 25 4.49 -7.12 -5.20
C VAL A 25 5.51 -6.02 -5.51
N LYS A 26 6.30 -6.23 -6.55
CA LYS A 26 7.40 -5.32 -6.92
C LYS A 26 6.93 -3.88 -7.12
N GLU A 27 5.72 -3.70 -7.66
CA GLU A 27 5.10 -2.40 -7.87
C GLU A 27 4.82 -1.66 -6.55
N PHE A 28 4.57 -2.38 -5.45
CA PHE A 28 4.39 -1.77 -4.13
C PHE A 28 5.73 -1.39 -3.54
N ASP A 29 6.71 -2.29 -3.60
CA ASP A 29 8.05 -2.02 -3.11
C ASP A 29 8.63 -0.78 -3.79
N GLU A 30 8.57 -0.70 -5.13
CA GLU A 30 9.08 0.46 -5.86
C GLU A 30 8.47 1.76 -5.33
N VAL A 31 7.14 1.81 -5.16
CA VAL A 31 6.44 3.01 -4.67
C VAL A 31 6.74 3.30 -3.20
N VAL A 32 6.81 2.27 -2.36
CA VAL A 32 7.05 2.40 -0.92
C VAL A 32 8.49 2.77 -0.62
N PHE A 33 9.46 2.39 -1.45
CA PHE A 33 10.87 2.77 -1.32
C PHE A 33 11.23 4.08 -2.05
N SER A 34 10.56 4.39 -3.17
CA SER A 34 10.79 5.64 -3.91
C SER A 34 9.94 6.81 -3.42
N GLY A 35 8.79 6.53 -2.80
CA GLY A 35 7.79 7.52 -2.44
C GLY A 35 8.15 8.32 -1.20
N GLU A 36 7.54 9.51 -1.11
CA GLU A 36 7.59 10.39 0.05
C GLU A 36 6.69 9.88 1.18
N LEU A 37 7.16 10.04 2.43
CA LEU A 37 6.40 9.77 3.65
C LEU A 37 5.22 10.75 3.81
N GLY A 38 4.08 10.26 4.30
CA GLY A 38 2.87 11.05 4.54
C GLY A 38 2.12 11.47 3.28
N LYS A 39 2.38 10.82 2.14
CA LYS A 39 1.74 11.13 0.86
C LYS A 39 1.15 9.88 0.24
N VAL A 40 0.00 10.06 -0.40
CA VAL A 40 -0.67 9.02 -1.18
C VAL A 40 -0.02 8.93 -2.56
N HIS A 41 0.44 7.73 -2.91
CA HIS A 41 1.04 7.34 -4.17
C HIS A 41 0.13 6.37 -4.91
N GLY A 42 -0.07 6.60 -6.21
CA GLY A 42 -0.85 5.72 -7.08
C GLY A 42 -1.65 6.49 -8.14
N PRO A 43 -2.54 5.80 -8.88
CA PRO A 43 -2.96 4.41 -8.71
C PRO A 43 -1.93 3.39 -9.22
N VAL A 44 -1.53 2.46 -8.35
CA VAL A 44 -0.63 1.35 -8.68
C VAL A 44 -1.43 0.20 -9.21
N LYS A 45 -1.16 -0.20 -10.46
CA LYS A 45 -1.79 -1.36 -11.09
C LYS A 45 -1.02 -2.61 -10.72
N THR A 46 -1.70 -3.57 -10.12
CA THR A 46 -1.17 -4.90 -9.82
C THR A 46 -2.10 -5.96 -10.42
N GLN A 47 -1.68 -7.23 -10.36
CA GLN A 47 -2.53 -8.36 -10.77
C GLN A 47 -3.86 -8.44 -9.99
N PHE A 48 -3.95 -7.81 -8.82
CA PHE A 48 -5.14 -7.79 -7.98
C PHE A 48 -6.08 -6.60 -8.26
N GLY A 49 -5.65 -5.65 -9.11
CA GLY A 49 -6.42 -4.44 -9.45
C GLY A 49 -5.62 -3.17 -9.23
N TYR A 50 -6.32 -2.07 -8.95
CA TYR A 50 -5.70 -0.76 -8.72
C TYR A 50 -5.67 -0.44 -7.23
N HIS A 51 -4.52 0.02 -6.76
CA HIS A 51 -4.27 0.29 -5.34
C HIS A 51 -3.70 1.69 -5.17
N LEU A 52 -4.11 2.35 -4.09
CA LEU A 52 -3.49 3.59 -3.63
C LEU A 52 -2.68 3.25 -2.37
N LEU A 53 -1.45 3.71 -2.33
CA LEU A 53 -0.50 3.44 -1.25
C LEU A 53 -0.22 4.73 -0.51
N GLU A 54 -0.20 4.70 0.82
CA GLU A 54 0.26 5.84 1.62
C GLU A 54 1.35 5.34 2.55
N ILE A 55 2.51 6.01 2.53
CA ILE A 55 3.62 5.61 3.37
C ILE A 55 3.48 6.36 4.70
N THR A 56 2.96 5.68 5.72
CA THR A 56 2.72 6.28 7.05
C THR A 56 3.98 6.35 7.91
N SER A 57 4.86 5.35 7.80
CA SER A 57 6.16 5.29 8.48
C SER A 57 7.20 4.53 7.63
N ARG A 58 8.49 4.83 7.85
CA ARG A 58 9.60 4.07 7.26
C ARG A 58 10.68 3.88 8.32
N THR A 59 10.98 2.62 8.64
CA THR A 59 12.06 2.25 9.55
C THR A 59 13.36 2.08 8.75
N PRO A 60 14.49 2.67 9.18
CA PRO A 60 15.77 2.58 8.50
C PRO A 60 16.43 1.20 8.59
#